data_AF-A0A075G565-F1
#
_entry.id   AF-A0A075G565-F1
#
_cell.length_a   1.000
_cell.length_b   1.000
_cell.length_c   1.000
_cell.angle_alpha   90.00
_cell.angle_beta   90.00
_cell.angle_gamma   90.00
#
_symmetry.space_group_name_H-M   'P 1'
#
loop_
_entity.id
_entity.type
_entity.pdbx_description
1 polymer ?
#
loop_
_entity_poly.entity_id
_entity_poly.type
_entity_poly.pdbx_seq_one_letter_code
_entity_poly.pdbx_strand_id
1 'polypeptide(L)'
;MFNSLRKKRSHLLLSVLLVLFIVFDISIPPSVADIVDTLFGRIVIAMGAVSLFYVNRILGVLAVIAAYELLRRSDGGSLLTPMNYLSSEAVKNREFAALNHHSVSLEEEIIHDMIPFVSNQYLPPAQYRPTLDSLHDAAKLT
;
A
#
# COMPACT_ATOMS: atom_id res chain seq x y z
N MET A 1 36.77 -1.99 -37.91
CA MET A 1 36.01 -3.25 -37.70
C MET A 1 35.76 -3.60 -36.22
N PHE A 2 36.65 -3.25 -35.27
CA PHE A 2 36.50 -3.55 -33.83
C PHE A 2 35.30 -2.89 -33.11
N ASN A 3 34.90 -1.67 -33.50
CA ASN A 3 33.81 -0.95 -32.81
C ASN A 3 32.43 -1.62 -32.97
N SER A 4 32.19 -2.36 -34.05
CA SER A 4 30.92 -3.05 -34.29
C SER A 4 30.72 -4.25 -33.36
N LEU A 5 31.78 -5.03 -33.11
CA LEU A 5 31.75 -6.16 -32.18
C LEU A 5 31.55 -5.71 -30.73
N ARG A 6 32.18 -4.59 -30.36
CA ARG A 6 32.04 -3.99 -29.03
C ARG A 6 30.62 -3.42 -28.80
N LYS A 7 30.01 -2.80 -29.82
CA LYS A 7 28.60 -2.36 -29.79
C LYS A 7 27.63 -3.51 -29.55
N LYS A 8 27.78 -4.62 -30.27
CA LYS A 8 26.93 -5.81 -30.06
C LYS A 8 27.03 -6.35 -28.63
N ARG A 9 28.24 -6.39 -28.06
CA ARG A 9 28.46 -6.80 -26.66
C ARG A 9 27.86 -5.81 -25.66
N SER A 10 27.94 -4.50 -25.90
CA SER A 10 27.34 -3.51 -25.01
C SER A 10 25.81 -3.56 -25.00
N HIS A 11 25.17 -3.84 -26.13
CA HIS A 11 23.71 -4.01 -26.18
C HIS A 11 23.25 -5.26 -25.43
N LEU A 12 24.01 -6.35 -25.53
CA LEU A 12 23.76 -7.57 -24.74
C LEU A 12 23.92 -7.31 -23.24
N LEU A 13 25.00 -6.66 -22.81
CA LEU A 13 25.21 -6.33 -21.40
C LEU A 13 24.10 -5.44 -20.83
N LEU A 14 23.71 -4.38 -21.57
CA LEU A 14 22.65 -3.49 -21.14
C LEU A 14 21.29 -4.20 -21.09
N SER A 15 21.02 -5.11 -22.04
CA SER A 15 19.81 -5.93 -22.03
C SER A 15 19.76 -6.84 -20.80
N VAL A 16 20.87 -7.50 -20.46
CA VAL A 16 20.95 -8.38 -19.27
C VAL A 16 20.75 -7.56 -18.00
N LEU A 17 21.37 -6.37 -17.92
CA LEU A 17 21.21 -5.47 -16.79
C LEU A 17 19.74 -5.02 -16.61
N LEU A 18 19.06 -4.67 -17.70
CA LEU A 18 17.64 -4.29 -17.68
C LEU A 18 16.75 -5.44 -17.20
N VAL A 19 16.99 -6.66 -17.68
CA VAL A 19 16.25 -7.84 -17.24
C VAL A 19 16.50 -8.11 -15.76
N LEU A 20 17.75 -8.02 -15.30
CA LEU A 20 18.09 -8.15 -13.89
C LEU A 20 17.33 -7.10 -13.05
N PHE A 21 17.35 -5.84 -13.48
CA PHE A 21 16.63 -4.78 -12.79
C PHE A 21 15.12 -5.04 -12.69
N ILE A 22 14.50 -5.55 -13.76
CA ILE A 22 13.06 -5.88 -13.77
C ILE A 22 12.76 -7.04 -12.82
N VAL A 23 13.54 -8.12 -12.87
CA VAL A 23 13.28 -9.36 -12.10
C VAL A 23 13.57 -9.18 -10.61
N PHE A 24 14.65 -8.47 -10.27
CA PHE A 24 15.04 -8.25 -8.88
C PHE A 24 14.32 -7.02 -8.34
N ASP A 25 13.65 -7.17 -7.20
CA ASP A 25 13.03 -6.06 -6.48
C ASP A 25 14.10 -5.25 -5.73
N ILE A 26 14.84 -4.45 -6.49
CA ILE A 26 15.89 -3.58 -5.98
C ILE A 26 15.23 -2.35 -5.37
N SER A 27 15.37 -2.18 -4.05
CA SER A 27 14.92 -0.99 -3.34
C SER A 27 15.72 0.23 -3.81
N ILE A 28 15.02 1.25 -4.29
CA ILE A 28 15.63 2.49 -4.77
C ILE A 28 15.99 3.35 -3.55
N PRO A 29 17.25 3.81 -3.42
CA PRO A 29 17.63 4.66 -2.30
C PRO A 29 16.85 5.99 -2.34
N PRO A 30 16.53 6.60 -1.18
CA PRO A 30 15.64 7.77 -1.10
C PRO A 30 16.09 8.93 -1.99
N SER A 31 17.39 9.21 -2.03
CA SER A 31 17.95 10.30 -2.83
C SER A 31 17.71 10.16 -4.34
N VAL A 32 17.62 8.93 -4.85
CA VAL A 32 17.32 8.68 -6.27
C VAL A 32 15.81 8.70 -6.49
N ALA A 33 15.04 8.16 -5.54
CA ALA A 33 13.58 8.19 -5.59
C ALA A 33 13.04 9.62 -5.69
N ASP A 34 13.55 10.54 -4.85
CA ASP A 34 13.12 11.94 -4.84
C ASP A 34 13.36 12.65 -6.19
N ILE A 35 14.47 12.33 -6.88
CA ILE A 35 14.80 12.90 -8.19
C ILE A 35 13.87 12.35 -9.26
N VAL A 36 13.66 11.02 -9.25
CA VAL A 36 12.82 10.30 -10.20
C VAL A 36 11.35 10.71 -10.07
N ASP A 37 10.91 11.00 -8.84
CA ASP A 37 9.51 11.31 -8.54
C ASP A 37 9.07 12.70 -9.05
N THR A 38 10.02 13.60 -9.34
CA THR A 38 9.70 14.90 -9.95
C THR A 38 9.10 14.77 -11.36
N LEU A 39 8.20 15.67 -11.74
CA LEU A 39 7.63 15.71 -13.10
C LEU A 39 8.71 15.71 -14.19
N PHE A 40 9.78 16.47 -13.98
CA PHE A 40 10.94 16.51 -14.87
C PHE A 40 11.68 15.17 -14.93
N GLY A 41 11.94 14.53 -13.78
CA GLY A 41 12.58 13.22 -13.70
C GLY A 41 11.81 12.15 -14.46
N ARG A 42 10.49 12.09 -14.25
CA ARG A 42 9.59 11.17 -14.97
C ARG A 42 9.65 11.36 -16.49
N ILE A 43 9.63 12.60 -16.97
CA ILE A 43 9.73 12.94 -18.40
C ILE A 43 11.07 12.51 -18.99
N VAL A 44 12.18 12.77 -18.27
CA VAL A 44 13.53 12.40 -18.71
C VAL A 44 13.67 10.88 -18.84
N ILE A 45 13.14 10.12 -17.88
CA ILE A 45 13.14 8.65 -17.91
C ILE A 45 12.32 8.13 -19.09
N ALA A 46 11.14 8.69 -19.33
CA ALA A 46 10.30 8.33 -20.48
C ALA A 46 11.03 8.60 -21.81
N MET A 47 11.65 9.78 -21.97
CA MET A 47 12.45 10.09 -23.15
C MET A 47 13.66 9.14 -23.30
N GLY A 48 14.34 8.82 -22.20
CA GLY A 48 15.44 7.87 -22.18
C GLY A 48 15.00 6.49 -22.70
N ALA A 49 13.89 5.97 -22.20
CA ALA A 49 13.33 4.68 -22.63
C ALA A 49 12.96 4.68 -24.13
N VAL A 50 12.34 5.77 -24.61
CA VAL A 50 12.02 5.91 -26.05
C VAL A 50 13.29 5.97 -26.90
N SER A 51 14.35 6.63 -26.42
CA SER A 51 15.62 6.72 -27.15
C SER A 51 16.27 5.36 -27.41
N LEU A 52 16.06 4.38 -26.51
CA LEU A 52 16.63 3.04 -26.63
C LEU A 52 16.04 2.23 -27.80
N PHE A 53 14.87 2.63 -28.33
CA PHE A 53 14.30 2.03 -29.55
C PHE A 53 15.16 2.28 -30.80
N TYR A 54 15.87 3.42 -30.87
CA TYR A 54 16.77 3.71 -32.00
C TYR A 54 17.99 2.80 -32.04
N VAL A 55 18.32 2.16 -30.92
CA VAL A 55 19.47 1.26 -30.80
C VAL A 55 19.07 -0.17 -31.16
N ASN A 56 18.03 -0.70 -30.50
CA ASN A 56 17.52 -2.04 -30.76
C ASN A 56 16.06 -2.13 -30.29
N ARG A 57 15.18 -2.69 -31.13
CA ARG A 57 13.74 -2.78 -30.84
C ARG A 57 13.45 -3.61 -29.58
N ILE A 58 14.19 -4.69 -29.31
CA ILE A 58 14.03 -5.52 -28.10
C ILE A 58 14.48 -4.72 -26.87
N LEU A 59 15.62 -4.03 -26.97
CA LEU A 59 16.15 -3.21 -25.89
C LEU A 59 15.21 -2.05 -25.54
N GLY A 60 14.57 -1.44 -26.53
CA GLY A 60 13.56 -0.41 -26.34
C GLY A 60 12.35 -0.91 -25.54
N VAL A 61 11.82 -2.10 -25.87
CA VAL A 61 10.71 -2.71 -25.11
C VAL A 61 11.12 -2.99 -23.66
N LEU A 62 12.31 -3.57 -23.44
CA LEU A 62 12.84 -3.81 -22.10
C LEU A 62 13.03 -2.50 -21.32
N ALA A 63 13.49 -1.44 -21.98
CA ALA A 63 13.68 -0.13 -21.38
C ALA A 63 12.36 0.50 -20.92
N VAL A 64 11.27 0.34 -21.69
CA VAL A 64 9.95 0.83 -21.30
C VAL A 64 9.42 0.09 -20.07
N ILE A 65 9.57 -1.23 -20.04
CA ILE A 65 9.16 -2.05 -18.88
C ILE A 65 9.97 -1.66 -17.64
N ALA A 66 11.29 -1.51 -17.78
CA ALA A 66 12.15 -1.10 -16.68
C ALA A 66 11.87 0.34 -16.22
N ALA A 67 11.57 1.27 -17.13
CA ALA A 67 11.19 2.63 -16.78
C ALA A 67 9.89 2.66 -15.96
N TYR A 68 8.91 1.82 -16.34
CA TYR A 68 7.69 1.64 -15.58
C TYR A 68 7.95 1.05 -14.19
N GLU A 69 8.76 0.00 -14.10
CA GLU A 69 9.14 -0.61 -12.81
C GLU A 69 9.93 0.37 -11.92
N LEU A 70 10.87 1.13 -12.48
CA LEU A 70 11.60 2.17 -11.76
C LEU A 70 10.63 3.21 -11.16
N LEU A 71 9.69 3.69 -11.98
CA LEU A 71 8.72 4.69 -11.55
C LEU A 71 7.76 4.14 -10.47
N ARG A 72 7.31 2.90 -10.64
CA ARG A 72 6.44 2.21 -9.69
C ARG A 72 7.13 2.00 -8.34
N ARG A 73 8.43 1.68 -8.35
CA ARG A 73 9.23 1.47 -7.12
C ARG A 73 9.66 2.78 -6.45
N SER A 74 9.79 3.86 -7.22
CA SER A 74 10.13 5.18 -6.66
C SER A 74 8.92 5.90 -6.08
N ASP A 75 7.70 5.53 -6.49
CA ASP A 75 6.44 6.07 -5.95
C ASP A 75 6.27 5.57 -4.50
N GLY A 76 6.91 6.25 -3.55
CA GLY A 76 6.85 5.96 -2.10
C GLY A 76 5.46 6.17 -1.47
N GLY A 77 4.50 6.61 -2.27
CA GLY A 77 3.10 6.78 -1.96
C GLY A 77 2.45 7.20 -3.26
N SER A 78 1.65 6.31 -3.85
CA SER A 78 1.06 6.51 -5.16
C SER A 78 0.46 7.91 -5.32
N LEU A 79 0.57 8.49 -6.52
CA LEU A 79 -0.26 9.63 -6.96
C LEU A 79 -1.77 9.44 -6.67
N LEU A 80 -2.22 8.18 -6.52
CA LEU A 80 -3.60 7.75 -6.24
C LEU A 80 -3.85 7.35 -4.78
N THR A 81 -2.80 7.23 -3.96
CA THR A 81 -2.92 6.89 -2.54
C THR A 81 -2.31 8.04 -1.75
N PRO A 82 -3.10 9.07 -1.44
CA PRO A 82 -2.60 10.16 -0.67
C PRO A 82 -2.47 9.70 0.79
N MET A 83 -1.35 9.04 1.09
CA MET A 83 -0.94 8.80 2.49
C MET A 83 -0.82 10.13 3.24
N ASN A 84 -0.59 11.24 2.51
CA ASN A 84 -0.60 12.61 3.02
C ASN A 84 -1.99 13.11 3.46
N TYR A 85 -3.10 12.50 3.00
CA TYR A 85 -4.48 12.84 3.42
C TYR A 85 -5.08 11.82 4.38
N LEU A 86 -4.37 10.75 4.71
CA LEU A 86 -4.78 9.81 5.75
C LEU A 86 -4.17 10.28 7.07
N SER A 87 -4.99 10.96 7.88
CA SER A 87 -4.62 11.29 9.24
C SER A 87 -4.34 10.00 10.02
N SER A 88 -3.34 10.03 10.89
CA SER A 88 -3.06 8.87 11.75
C SER A 88 -4.26 8.62 12.67
N GLU A 89 -4.41 7.38 13.14
CA GLU A 89 -5.47 7.03 14.10
C GLU A 89 -5.42 7.94 15.34
N ALA A 90 -4.23 8.33 15.79
CA ALA A 90 -4.07 9.26 16.89
C ALA A 90 -4.66 10.65 16.60
N VAL A 91 -4.50 11.17 15.37
CA VAL A 91 -5.09 12.45 14.96
C VAL A 91 -6.61 12.34 14.85
N LYS A 92 -7.12 11.27 14.23
CA LYS A 92 -8.56 10.95 14.16
C LYS A 92 -9.18 10.88 15.55
N ASN A 93 -8.55 10.17 16.48
CA ASN A 93 -9.07 10.02 17.84
C ASN A 93 -9.06 11.34 18.59
N ARG A 94 -8.04 12.18 18.39
CA ARG A 94 -8.00 13.53 18.96
C ARG A 94 -9.11 14.43 18.42
N GLU A 95 -9.36 14.39 17.12
CA GLU A 95 -10.45 15.16 16.50
C GLU A 95 -11.82 14.69 16.99
N PHE A 96 -12.07 13.37 17.05
CA PHE A 96 -13.31 12.86 17.60
C PHE A 96 -13.49 13.19 19.09
N ALA A 97 -12.43 13.14 19.88
CA ALA A 97 -12.49 13.57 21.28
C ALA A 97 -12.83 15.07 21.42
N ALA A 98 -12.38 15.92 20.49
CA ALA A 98 -12.70 17.35 20.49
C ALA A 98 -14.15 17.65 20.06
N LEU A 99 -14.73 16.80 19.21
CA LEU A 99 -16.12 16.90 18.75
C LEU A 99 -17.13 16.25 19.71
N ASN A 100 -16.67 15.36 20.59
CA ASN A 100 -17.50 14.78 21.63
C ASN A 100 -17.76 15.81 22.73
N HIS A 101 -18.94 16.42 22.72
CA HIS A 101 -19.39 17.41 23.70
C HIS A 101 -19.99 16.78 24.98
N HIS A 102 -19.92 15.46 25.12
CA HIS A 102 -20.44 14.73 26.28
C HIS A 102 -19.36 14.58 27.34
N SER A 103 -19.73 14.75 28.62
CA SER A 103 -18.80 14.61 29.76
C SER A 103 -18.43 13.16 30.06
N VAL A 104 -19.22 12.20 29.55
CA VAL A 104 -19.09 10.75 29.76
C VAL A 104 -19.30 10.06 28.42
N SER A 105 -18.58 8.95 28.16
CA SER A 105 -18.78 8.18 26.93
C SER A 105 -19.99 7.26 27.05
N LEU A 106 -20.55 6.84 25.92
CA LEU A 106 -21.68 5.90 25.91
C LEU A 106 -21.32 4.57 26.57
N GLU A 107 -20.09 4.12 26.38
CA GLU A 107 -19.58 2.91 27.01
C GLU A 107 -19.57 3.05 28.53
N GLU A 108 -19.12 4.18 29.06
CA GLU A 108 -19.10 4.46 30.50
C GLU A 108 -20.52 4.63 31.07
N GLU A 109 -21.42 5.33 30.37
CA GLU A 109 -22.82 5.47 30.74
C GLU A 109 -23.53 4.11 30.81
N ILE A 110 -23.33 3.29 29.78
CA ILE A 110 -23.91 1.93 29.75
C ILE A 110 -23.30 1.07 30.87
N ILE A 111 -21.99 1.12 31.10
CA ILE A 111 -21.34 0.37 32.20
C ILE A 111 -21.91 0.78 33.56
N HIS A 112 -22.21 2.06 33.75
CA HIS A 112 -22.83 2.54 34.98
C HIS A 112 -24.26 2.01 35.15
N ASP A 113 -25.01 1.88 34.05
CA ASP A 113 -26.37 1.36 34.03
C ASP A 113 -26.43 -0.18 33.98
N MET A 114 -25.29 -0.86 33.80
CA MET A 114 -25.20 -2.31 33.86
C MET A 114 -25.44 -2.79 35.28
N ILE A 115 -26.36 -3.74 35.44
CA ILE A 115 -26.53 -4.47 36.70
C ILE A 115 -25.21 -5.16 37.09
N PRO A 116 -24.84 -5.15 38.38
CA PRO A 116 -23.59 -5.76 38.82
C PRO A 116 -23.60 -7.25 38.48
N PHE A 117 -22.52 -7.72 37.86
CA PHE A 117 -22.35 -9.14 37.58
C PHE A 117 -22.07 -9.90 38.88
N VAL A 118 -23.11 -10.52 39.46
CA VAL A 118 -22.97 -11.32 40.68
C VAL A 118 -22.75 -12.78 40.31
N SER A 119 -21.51 -13.26 40.40
CA SER A 119 -21.16 -14.66 40.06
C SER A 119 -21.80 -15.71 40.98
N ASN A 120 -22.34 -15.28 42.13
CA ASN A 120 -22.85 -16.15 43.19
C ASN A 120 -24.34 -15.94 43.49
N GLN A 121 -25.10 -15.35 42.57
CA GLN A 121 -26.56 -15.34 42.66
C GLN A 121 -27.10 -16.71 42.26
N TYR A 122 -27.92 -17.31 43.13
CA TYR A 122 -28.75 -18.46 42.78
C TYR A 122 -29.84 -18.00 41.82
N LEU A 123 -29.47 -17.84 40.55
CA LEU A 123 -30.43 -17.52 39.49
C LEU A 123 -31.29 -18.77 39.28
N PRO A 124 -32.63 -18.66 39.38
CA PRO A 124 -33.49 -19.76 38.96
C PRO A 124 -33.16 -20.12 37.51
N PRO A 125 -33.23 -21.40 37.12
CA PRO A 125 -32.97 -21.80 35.75
C PRO A 125 -33.82 -20.97 34.79
N ALA A 126 -33.19 -20.41 33.76
CA ALA A 126 -33.86 -19.56 32.78
C ALA A 126 -35.11 -20.27 32.25
N GLN A 127 -36.27 -19.62 32.36
CA GLN A 127 -37.54 -20.15 31.83
C GLN A 127 -37.60 -20.13 30.30
N TYR A 128 -36.63 -19.49 29.66
CA TYR A 128 -36.48 -19.47 28.23
C TYR A 128 -35.30 -20.35 27.82
N ARG A 129 -35.49 -21.08 26.71
CA ARG A 129 -34.41 -21.77 26.03
C ARG A 129 -34.00 -20.89 24.86
N PRO A 130 -32.73 -20.45 24.76
CA PRO A 130 -32.28 -19.69 23.59
C PRO A 130 -32.39 -20.60 22.37
N THR A 131 -33.40 -20.38 21.54
CA THR A 131 -33.50 -20.96 20.21
C THR A 131 -32.86 -19.95 19.27
N LEU A 132 -31.75 -20.33 18.65
CA LEU A 132 -31.20 -19.57 17.54
C LEU A 132 -32.26 -19.55 16.43
N ASP A 133 -32.73 -18.36 16.09
CA ASP A 133 -33.54 -18.16 14.89
C ASP A 133 -32.66 -18.34 13.64
N SER A 134 -33.27 -18.34 12.46
CA SER A 134 -32.55 -18.47 11.19
C SER A 134 -31.42 -17.43 11.08
N LEU A 135 -30.17 -17.89 10.94
CA LEU A 135 -28.99 -17.01 10.94
C LEU A 135 -28.86 -16.14 9.69
N HIS A 136 -29.67 -16.32 8.64
CA HIS A 136 -29.61 -15.53 7.39
C HIS A 136 -28.16 -15.29 6.91
N ASP A 137 -27.36 -16.35 6.80
CA ASP A 137 -25.93 -16.33 6.42
C ASP A 137 -24.99 -15.57 7.38
N ALA A 138 -25.41 -15.28 8.61
CA ALA A 138 -24.52 -14.81 9.67
C ALA A 138 -23.59 -15.94 10.17
N ALA A 139 -22.39 -15.56 10.62
CA ALA A 139 -21.43 -16.49 11.20
C ALA A 139 -21.97 -17.07 12.52
N LYS A 140 -21.83 -18.38 12.68
CA LYS A 140 -22.22 -19.09 13.91
C LYS A 140 -21.26 -18.71 15.04
N LEU A 141 -21.80 -18.24 16.16
CA LEU A 141 -21.04 -18.02 17.40
C LEU A 141 -20.76 -19.39 18.03
N THR A 142 -19.51 -19.86 17.94
CA THR A 142 -18.99 -21.04 18.68
C THR A 142 -18.69 -20.68 20.13
#